data_AF-A0A820H3A9-F1
#
_entry.id   AF-A0A820H3A9-F1
#
_cell.length_a   1.000
_cell.length_b   1.000
_cell.length_c   1.000
_cell.angle_alpha   90.00
_cell.angle_beta   90.00
_cell.angle_gamma   90.00
#
_symmetry.space_group_name_H-M   'P 1'
#
loop_
_entity.id
_entity.type
_entity.pdbx_description
1 polymer ?
#
loop_
_entity_poly.entity_id
_entity_poly.type
_entity_poly.pdbx_seq_one_letter_code
_entity_poly.pdbx_strand_id
1 'polypeptide(L)'
;MDSFVPLNLSQDLISSYFDLYRRIQKTSPLDGKSIQEKQIQELFNEEWKRFDTLQLQNENEQLKQELQSLHEELLQLRSELQRTQLERDHLRKENSMVHQKLDKVKLMPTTMKNVESQQLSTFVSADKNSEKNTIDELKNLSPSEITLEQAEKCIQEIYYRRTAFNENDMRKSICGSLKHLGSNLYTSPVHFLHELIQNAEDNSYDTSIIPCLRIELNHSYILLSNNERGLRARDVLAICSLAVSTKTIEQGHIGEKGVGFKSVFGASNEPMLVSHAWKFHFHVPGLDAMSYITPLWITDKDLPQCISKQISTYSQYTHLYLPLKFQAHTPEAISFLDQVIKAVDPCILLNMRKLKKLEIVDERQKKVTIIEKKIIGPTKLEKQSSVTFEDFTFLNLYGSVIELHKSTEYHTFRVYTCDINVANYIEQEQPPKTRPSTTQLIIGFPCEKDYELTSTVYKGLPVCDLGFNFLFNADFQLVTNRENVRENVPFNTFIRTHLSALFVYLLLNDTDLRKDFNRYCPLFNINHGKYSSWWLLMIDYIKNFVNKYLPILLDIPTGRYWFEN
;
A
#
# COMPACT_ATOMS: atom_id res chain seq x y z
N MET A 1 -14.49 -19.33 -55.83
CA MET A 1 -13.71 -19.45 -54.58
C MET A 1 -13.40 -18.04 -54.15
N ASP A 2 -14.40 -17.38 -53.59
CA ASP A 2 -14.25 -16.05 -53.00
C ASP A 2 -13.92 -16.25 -51.52
N SER A 3 -12.73 -15.79 -51.16
CA SER A 3 -12.20 -15.88 -49.81
C SER A 3 -12.85 -14.81 -48.95
N PHE A 4 -13.79 -15.25 -48.11
CA PHE A 4 -14.21 -14.53 -46.92
C PHE A 4 -12.96 -14.28 -46.05
N VAL A 5 -12.47 -13.05 -46.05
CA VAL A 5 -11.60 -12.56 -44.98
C VAL A 5 -12.53 -12.26 -43.80
N PRO A 6 -12.32 -12.86 -42.61
CA PRO A 6 -13.08 -12.45 -41.44
C PRO A 6 -12.65 -11.03 -41.09
N LEU A 7 -13.54 -10.06 -41.30
CA LEU A 7 -13.44 -8.78 -40.62
C LEU A 7 -13.53 -9.07 -39.12
N ASN A 8 -12.45 -8.84 -38.38
CA ASN A 8 -12.47 -8.76 -36.92
C ASN A 8 -13.47 -7.67 -36.52
N LEU A 9 -14.72 -8.07 -36.24
CA LEU A 9 -15.90 -7.23 -36.02
C LEU A 9 -16.06 -6.83 -34.54
N SER A 10 -14.98 -6.41 -33.89
CA SER A 10 -15.00 -5.94 -32.48
C SER A 10 -14.35 -4.57 -32.28
N GLN A 11 -14.52 -3.65 -33.24
CA GLN A 11 -14.21 -2.24 -32.96
C GLN A 11 -15.27 -1.68 -32.01
N ASP A 12 -14.90 -1.62 -30.73
CA ASP A 12 -15.66 -0.91 -29.70
C ASP A 12 -15.73 0.58 -30.02
N LEU A 13 -16.80 1.26 -29.56
CA LEU A 13 -17.10 2.66 -29.82
C LEU A 13 -15.95 3.60 -29.47
N ILE A 14 -15.25 3.30 -28.37
CA ILE A 14 -14.00 3.95 -27.99
C ILE A 14 -12.98 3.83 -29.13
N SER A 15 -12.69 2.62 -29.62
CA SER A 15 -11.72 2.42 -30.72
C SER A 15 -12.10 3.22 -31.97
N SER A 16 -13.39 3.25 -32.35
CA SER A 16 -13.89 4.06 -33.46
C SER A 16 -13.68 5.56 -33.23
N TYR A 17 -14.03 6.07 -32.04
CA TYR A 17 -13.80 7.47 -31.66
C TYR A 17 -12.31 7.82 -31.71
N PHE A 18 -11.43 6.95 -31.25
CA PHE A 18 -9.99 7.25 -31.19
C PHE A 18 -9.30 7.12 -32.54
N ASP A 19 -9.73 6.19 -33.39
CA ASP A 19 -9.30 6.17 -34.79
C ASP A 19 -9.75 7.43 -35.52
N LEU A 20 -10.97 7.91 -35.25
CA LEU A 20 -11.45 9.20 -35.74
C LEU A 20 -10.61 10.36 -35.20
N TYR A 21 -10.34 10.42 -33.89
CA TYR A 21 -9.52 11.45 -33.26
C TYR A 21 -8.08 11.46 -33.81
N ARG A 22 -7.44 10.30 -33.99
CA ARG A 22 -6.10 10.17 -34.60
C ARG A 22 -6.11 10.59 -36.07
N ARG A 23 -7.16 10.27 -36.82
CA ARG A 23 -7.32 10.75 -38.20
C ARG A 23 -7.41 12.27 -38.22
N ILE A 24 -8.22 12.86 -37.34
CA ILE A 24 -8.39 14.32 -37.21
C ILE A 24 -7.06 15.00 -36.85
N GLN A 25 -6.30 14.46 -35.89
CA GLN A 25 -4.97 14.99 -35.55
C GLN A 25 -3.97 14.91 -36.70
N LYS A 26 -4.07 13.89 -37.55
CA LYS A 26 -3.21 13.75 -38.74
C LYS A 26 -3.62 14.64 -39.91
N THR A 27 -4.84 15.17 -39.92
CA THR A 27 -5.43 15.88 -41.07
C THR A 27 -5.54 17.40 -40.93
N SER A 28 -4.82 18.10 -40.04
CA SER A 28 -4.91 19.57 -40.04
C SER A 28 -3.66 20.35 -39.59
N PRO A 29 -3.22 21.31 -40.43
CA PRO A 29 -3.08 22.71 -40.05
C PRO A 29 -4.45 23.42 -40.03
N LEU A 30 -4.53 24.50 -39.24
CA LEU A 30 -5.73 25.26 -38.88
C LEU A 30 -6.52 25.83 -40.07
N ASP A 31 -7.82 25.54 -40.15
CA ASP A 31 -8.92 26.53 -40.27
C ASP A 31 -10.27 25.84 -40.53
N GLY A 32 -11.28 26.14 -39.70
CA GLY A 32 -12.67 25.68 -39.89
C GLY A 32 -13.31 24.88 -38.74
N LYS A 33 -13.20 25.35 -37.48
CA LYS A 33 -13.73 24.65 -36.29
C LYS A 33 -15.20 24.20 -36.38
N SER A 34 -16.11 25.01 -36.94
CA SER A 34 -17.56 24.72 -36.85
C SER A 34 -18.09 23.69 -37.87
N ILE A 35 -17.43 23.55 -39.03
CA ILE A 35 -17.79 22.53 -40.04
C ILE A 35 -17.23 21.17 -39.63
N GLN A 36 -16.04 21.18 -39.03
CA GLN A 36 -15.39 20.01 -38.46
C GLN A 36 -16.21 19.42 -37.30
N GLU A 37 -16.70 20.24 -36.39
CA GLU A 37 -17.55 19.79 -35.26
C GLU A 37 -18.82 19.07 -35.73
N LYS A 38 -19.49 19.58 -36.77
CA LYS A 38 -20.71 18.93 -37.31
C LYS A 38 -20.45 17.58 -37.97
N GLN A 39 -19.39 17.46 -38.77
CA GLN A 39 -19.05 16.19 -39.42
C GLN A 39 -18.60 15.13 -38.41
N ILE A 40 -17.87 15.55 -37.37
CA ILE A 40 -17.51 14.69 -36.24
C ILE A 40 -18.77 14.22 -35.51
N GLN A 41 -19.72 15.12 -35.27
CA GLN A 41 -20.98 14.79 -34.61
C GLN A 41 -21.83 13.79 -35.40
N GLU A 42 -21.92 13.94 -36.72
CA GLU A 42 -22.68 13.03 -37.59
C GLU A 42 -22.05 11.63 -37.63
N LEU A 43 -20.74 11.54 -37.86
CA LEU A 43 -20.01 10.26 -37.84
C LEU A 43 -20.09 9.57 -36.48
N PHE A 44 -20.02 10.34 -35.39
CA PHE A 44 -20.19 9.82 -34.03
C PHE A 44 -21.60 9.26 -33.82
N ASN A 45 -22.65 9.97 -34.25
CA ASN A 45 -24.03 9.53 -34.10
C ASN A 45 -24.31 8.22 -34.87
N GLU A 46 -23.68 8.01 -36.03
CA GLU A 46 -23.80 6.78 -36.81
C GLU A 46 -23.10 5.59 -36.12
N GLU A 47 -21.86 5.78 -35.66
CA GLU A 47 -21.12 4.74 -34.93
C GLU A 47 -21.78 4.42 -33.58
N TRP A 48 -22.36 5.41 -32.90
CA TRP A 48 -23.13 5.22 -31.67
C TRP A 48 -24.32 4.28 -31.87
N LYS A 49 -25.15 4.53 -32.90
CA LYS A 49 -26.29 3.67 -33.23
C LYS A 49 -25.88 2.24 -33.52
N ARG A 50 -24.73 2.06 -34.19
CA ARG A 50 -24.17 0.74 -34.49
C ARG A 50 -23.74 0.02 -33.21
N PHE A 51 -23.14 0.74 -32.27
CA PHE A 51 -22.73 0.21 -30.97
C PHE A 51 -23.92 -0.22 -30.10
N ASP A 52 -24.95 0.61 -29.96
CA ASP A 52 -26.17 0.26 -29.19
C ASP A 52 -26.79 -1.05 -29.71
N THR A 53 -26.78 -1.22 -31.04
CA THR A 53 -27.27 -2.44 -31.69
C THR A 53 -26.40 -3.67 -31.35
N LEU A 54 -25.07 -3.51 -31.29
CA LEU A 54 -24.13 -4.59 -30.95
C LEU A 54 -24.19 -4.98 -29.46
N GLN A 55 -24.32 -4.00 -28.56
CA GLN A 55 -24.50 -4.23 -27.12
C GLN A 55 -25.74 -5.09 -26.85
N LEU A 56 -26.89 -4.70 -27.43
CA LEU A 56 -28.14 -5.45 -27.32
C LEU A 56 -28.01 -6.87 -27.87
N GLN A 57 -27.24 -7.08 -28.95
CA GLN A 57 -26.99 -8.41 -29.49
C GLN A 57 -26.14 -9.27 -28.55
N ASN A 58 -25.11 -8.68 -27.93
CA ASN A 58 -24.20 -9.41 -27.04
C ASN A 58 -24.86 -9.78 -25.71
N GLU A 59 -25.65 -8.87 -25.11
CA GLU A 59 -26.45 -9.17 -23.91
C GLU A 59 -27.43 -10.33 -24.17
N ASN A 60 -28.04 -10.35 -25.36
CA ASN A 60 -28.99 -11.41 -25.75
C ASN A 60 -28.28 -12.77 -25.91
N GLU A 61 -27.05 -12.80 -26.46
CA GLU A 61 -26.25 -14.03 -26.53
C GLU A 61 -25.77 -14.50 -25.15
N GLN A 62 -25.36 -13.58 -24.28
CA GLN A 62 -24.94 -13.92 -22.92
C GLN A 62 -26.11 -14.50 -22.10
N LEU A 63 -27.29 -13.88 -22.18
CA LEU A 63 -28.51 -14.40 -21.55
C LEU A 63 -28.87 -15.80 -22.07
N LYS A 64 -28.68 -16.10 -23.36
CA LYS A 64 -28.89 -17.45 -23.90
C LYS A 64 -27.91 -18.46 -23.30
N GLN A 65 -26.63 -18.10 -23.15
CA GLN A 65 -25.62 -18.99 -22.58
C GLN A 65 -25.87 -19.27 -21.10
N GLU A 66 -26.25 -18.26 -20.31
CA GLU A 66 -26.63 -18.44 -18.91
C GLU A 66 -27.86 -19.35 -18.76
N LEU A 67 -28.86 -19.17 -19.63
CA LEU A 67 -30.06 -20.01 -19.65
C LEU A 67 -29.73 -21.47 -19.99
N GLN A 68 -28.76 -21.69 -20.88
CA GLN A 68 -28.26 -23.03 -21.21
C GLN A 68 -27.48 -23.68 -20.05
N SER A 69 -26.59 -22.93 -19.41
CA SER A 69 -25.82 -23.42 -18.24
C SER A 69 -26.74 -23.80 -17.08
N LEU A 70 -27.71 -22.95 -16.77
CA LEU A 70 -28.67 -23.20 -15.69
C LEU A 70 -29.53 -24.44 -16.00
N HIS A 71 -29.83 -24.69 -17.27
CA HIS A 71 -30.55 -25.89 -17.70
C HIS A 71 -29.72 -27.16 -17.47
N GLU A 72 -28.41 -27.13 -17.75
CA GLU A 72 -27.50 -28.26 -17.51
C GLU A 72 -27.30 -28.55 -16.02
N GLU A 73 -27.16 -27.51 -15.18
CA GLU A 73 -27.09 -27.67 -13.72
C GLU A 73 -28.37 -28.29 -13.15
N LEU A 74 -29.55 -27.85 -13.62
CA LEU A 74 -30.83 -28.43 -13.23
C LEU A 74 -30.92 -29.93 -13.57
N LEU A 75 -30.38 -30.34 -14.72
CA LEU A 75 -30.32 -31.75 -15.13
C LEU A 75 -29.40 -32.56 -14.21
N GLN A 76 -28.23 -32.02 -13.85
CA GLN A 76 -27.29 -32.68 -12.94
C GLN A 76 -27.88 -32.85 -11.54
N LEU A 77 -28.42 -31.78 -10.95
CA LEU A 77 -29.08 -31.80 -9.64
C LEU A 77 -30.23 -32.81 -9.59
N ARG A 78 -31.00 -32.92 -10.67
CA ARG A 78 -32.09 -33.91 -10.77
C ARG A 78 -31.55 -35.35 -10.75
N SER A 79 -30.43 -35.61 -11.41
CA SER A 79 -29.78 -36.92 -11.42
C SER A 79 -29.17 -37.29 -10.06
N GLU A 80 -28.55 -36.32 -9.38
CA GLU A 80 -28.00 -36.52 -8.04
C GLU A 80 -29.11 -36.80 -7.03
N LEU A 81 -30.18 -36.02 -7.05
CA LEU A 81 -31.34 -36.23 -6.18
C LEU A 81 -31.89 -37.66 -6.31
N GLN A 82 -31.98 -38.19 -7.53
CA GLN A 82 -32.44 -39.55 -7.79
C GLN A 82 -31.46 -40.59 -7.22
N ARG A 83 -30.15 -40.35 -7.34
CA ARG A 83 -29.12 -41.23 -6.76
C ARG A 83 -29.15 -41.23 -5.23
N THR A 84 -29.27 -40.07 -4.60
CA THR A 84 -29.33 -39.95 -3.13
C THR A 84 -30.60 -40.59 -2.58
N GLN A 85 -31.72 -40.52 -3.31
CA GLN A 85 -32.95 -41.22 -2.94
C GLN A 85 -32.76 -42.75 -2.92
N LEU A 86 -32.11 -43.31 -3.94
CA LEU A 86 -31.81 -44.75 -4.01
C LEU A 86 -30.86 -45.20 -2.89
N GLU A 87 -29.81 -44.43 -2.60
CA GLU A 87 -28.86 -44.73 -1.54
C GLU A 87 -29.50 -44.67 -0.15
N ARG A 88 -30.37 -43.67 0.09
CA ARG A 88 -31.15 -43.57 1.32
C ARG A 88 -32.05 -44.79 1.53
N ASP A 89 -32.69 -45.27 0.47
CA ASP A 89 -33.57 -46.44 0.54
C ASP A 89 -32.76 -47.75 0.77
N HIS A 90 -31.52 -47.83 0.28
CA HIS A 90 -30.60 -48.92 0.58
C HIS A 90 -30.15 -48.92 2.04
N LEU A 91 -29.67 -47.79 2.55
CA LEU A 91 -29.22 -47.64 3.94
C LEU A 91 -30.35 -47.88 4.94
N ARG A 92 -31.60 -47.52 4.61
CA ARG A 92 -32.78 -47.87 5.42
C ARG A 92 -32.96 -49.38 5.56
N LYS A 93 -32.75 -50.15 4.49
CA LYS A 93 -32.84 -51.62 4.53
C LYS A 93 -31.70 -52.22 5.35
N GLU A 94 -30.48 -51.73 5.20
CA GLU A 94 -29.32 -52.20 5.97
C GLU A 94 -29.46 -51.90 7.46
N ASN A 95 -29.87 -50.69 7.83
CA ASN A 95 -30.11 -50.34 9.23
C ASN A 95 -31.20 -51.22 9.86
N SER A 96 -32.26 -51.57 9.12
CA SER A 96 -33.26 -52.53 9.59
C SER A 96 -32.65 -53.91 9.90
N MET A 97 -31.70 -54.38 9.08
CA MET A 97 -30.98 -55.64 9.32
C MET A 97 -30.02 -55.55 10.51
N VAL A 98 -29.32 -54.42 10.67
CA VAL A 98 -28.39 -54.19 11.79
C VAL A 98 -29.16 -54.12 13.12
N HIS A 99 -30.32 -53.46 13.16
CA HIS A 99 -31.16 -53.44 14.36
C HIS A 99 -31.64 -54.85 14.75
N GLN A 100 -32.06 -55.68 13.79
CA GLN A 100 -32.38 -57.10 14.05
C GLN A 100 -31.19 -57.91 14.60
N LYS A 101 -29.97 -57.58 14.21
CA LYS A 101 -28.75 -58.23 14.72
C LYS A 101 -28.36 -57.70 16.10
N LEU A 102 -28.52 -56.41 16.35
CA LEU A 102 -28.19 -55.76 17.62
C LEU A 102 -29.11 -56.23 18.75
N ASP A 103 -30.40 -56.48 18.46
CA ASP A 103 -31.34 -57.04 19.43
C ASP A 103 -30.97 -58.48 19.84
N LYS A 104 -30.31 -59.24 18.95
CA LYS A 104 -29.75 -60.56 19.29
C LYS A 104 -28.49 -60.49 20.17
N VAL A 105 -27.72 -59.40 20.07
CA VAL A 105 -26.44 -59.21 20.78
C VAL A 105 -26.64 -58.63 22.19
N LYS A 106 -27.72 -57.88 22.44
CA LYS A 106 -28.09 -57.37 23.78
C LYS A 106 -28.43 -58.44 24.82
N LEU A 107 -28.52 -59.71 24.44
CA LEU A 107 -28.86 -60.84 25.31
C LEU A 107 -27.64 -61.56 25.95
N MET A 108 -26.42 -61.01 25.86
CA MET A 108 -25.22 -61.63 26.47
C MET A 108 -24.54 -60.72 27.53
N PRO A 109 -23.99 -61.25 28.64
CA PRO A 109 -23.52 -60.42 29.77
C PRO A 109 -22.07 -59.92 29.62
N THR A 110 -21.80 -58.73 30.17
CA THR A 110 -20.58 -57.91 29.99
C THR A 110 -19.64 -57.81 31.21
N THR A 111 -18.33 -57.77 30.95
CA THR A 111 -17.23 -57.19 31.77
C THR A 111 -16.19 -56.66 30.77
N MET A 112 -15.59 -55.46 30.79
CA MET A 112 -15.42 -54.36 31.75
C MET A 112 -15.39 -52.99 31.00
N LYS A 113 -15.68 -51.88 31.69
CA LYS A 113 -15.58 -50.48 31.22
C LYS A 113 -14.93 -49.60 32.32
N ASN A 114 -14.31 -48.49 31.88
CA ASN A 114 -13.92 -47.22 32.57
C ASN A 114 -12.39 -46.94 32.57
N VAL A 115 -11.80 -45.80 32.16
CA VAL A 115 -12.08 -44.33 32.09
C VAL A 115 -11.45 -43.50 33.24
N GLU A 116 -10.48 -42.65 32.83
CA GLU A 116 -10.06 -41.28 33.26
C GLU A 116 -9.68 -40.82 34.68
N SER A 117 -8.60 -40.00 34.71
CA SER A 117 -8.45 -38.61 35.25
C SER A 117 -7.51 -38.30 36.45
N GLN A 118 -6.93 -37.08 36.36
CA GLN A 118 -6.28 -36.18 37.35
C GLN A 118 -4.73 -36.17 37.45
N GLN A 119 -4.08 -35.02 37.15
CA GLN A 119 -3.62 -34.04 38.16
C GLN A 119 -2.86 -32.85 37.53
N LEU A 120 -3.27 -31.64 37.90
CA LEU A 120 -2.64 -30.34 37.65
C LEU A 120 -2.71 -29.55 38.96
N SER A 121 -1.57 -29.07 39.46
CA SER A 121 -1.37 -27.90 40.34
C SER A 121 -0.24 -28.13 41.36
N THR A 122 0.86 -27.39 41.20
CA THR A 122 1.59 -26.60 42.22
C THR A 122 2.97 -26.26 41.66
N PHE A 123 3.30 -24.97 41.61
CA PHE A 123 4.63 -24.32 41.51
C PHE A 123 4.62 -23.13 40.52
N VAL A 124 3.99 -22.02 40.91
CA VAL A 124 4.51 -20.65 40.64
C VAL A 124 3.99 -19.75 41.76
N SER A 125 4.79 -19.54 42.79
CA SER A 125 4.57 -18.48 43.78
C SER A 125 5.90 -18.09 44.39
N ALA A 126 6.64 -17.22 43.68
CA ALA A 126 7.67 -16.34 44.23
C ALA A 126 7.94 -15.20 43.24
N ASP A 127 7.87 -13.98 43.76
CA ASP A 127 8.37 -12.71 43.23
C ASP A 127 7.76 -12.12 41.95
N LYS A 128 6.55 -11.60 42.11
CA LYS A 128 6.10 -10.39 41.42
C LYS A 128 5.71 -9.34 42.47
N ASN A 129 6.65 -8.49 42.87
CA ASN A 129 6.32 -7.17 43.38
C ASN A 129 7.50 -6.19 43.24
N SER A 130 7.19 -5.09 42.52
CA SER A 130 7.76 -3.74 42.60
C SER A 130 9.26 -3.51 42.32
N GLU A 131 9.61 -3.41 41.04
CA GLU A 131 10.49 -2.32 40.58
C GLU A 131 9.73 -1.59 39.47
N LYS A 132 9.47 -0.29 39.66
CA LYS A 132 8.91 0.55 38.59
C LYS A 132 9.95 0.56 37.46
N ASN A 133 9.61 0.08 36.27
CA ASN A 133 10.48 0.25 35.09
C ASN A 133 10.75 1.74 34.91
N THR A 134 12.00 2.16 34.69
CA THR A 134 12.31 3.57 34.36
C THR A 134 11.47 4.04 33.17
N ILE A 135 11.18 3.15 32.23
CA ILE A 135 10.31 3.47 31.08
C ILE A 135 8.86 3.78 31.49
N ASP A 136 8.31 3.11 32.49
CA ASP A 136 6.95 3.39 32.98
C ASP A 136 6.85 4.78 33.62
N GLU A 137 7.96 5.29 34.16
CA GLU A 137 8.05 6.64 34.70
C GLU A 137 8.20 7.68 33.58
N LEU A 138 8.91 7.34 32.50
CA LEU A 138 9.15 8.24 31.37
C LEU A 138 8.03 8.24 30.31
N LYS A 139 7.08 7.30 30.35
CA LYS A 139 6.10 7.09 29.26
C LYS A 139 5.20 8.30 28.96
N ASN A 140 4.95 9.14 29.95
CA ASN A 140 4.08 10.30 29.85
C ASN A 140 4.84 11.60 29.57
N LEU A 141 6.17 11.59 29.65
CA LEU A 141 6.99 12.76 29.36
C LEU A 141 7.08 12.99 27.85
N SER A 142 7.08 14.26 27.46
CA SER A 142 7.44 14.68 26.11
C SER A 142 8.96 14.56 25.89
N PRO A 143 9.42 14.44 24.63
CA PRO A 143 10.84 14.24 24.33
C PRO A 143 11.78 15.31 24.94
N SER A 144 11.32 16.55 25.05
CA SER A 144 12.08 17.67 25.61
C SER A 144 12.12 17.70 27.15
N GLU A 145 11.21 17.01 27.83
CA GLU A 145 11.16 16.91 29.30
C GLU A 145 12.07 15.81 29.85
N ILE A 146 12.51 14.88 29.01
CA ILE A 146 13.38 13.78 29.40
C ILE A 146 14.79 14.31 29.59
N THR A 147 15.33 14.15 30.80
CA THR A 147 16.70 14.55 31.12
C THR A 147 17.73 13.54 30.59
N LEU A 148 18.97 13.99 30.40
CA LEU A 148 20.07 13.12 29.96
C LEU A 148 20.30 11.95 30.93
N GLU A 149 20.22 12.20 32.24
CA GLU A 149 20.38 11.15 33.27
C GLU A 149 19.26 10.09 33.18
N GLN A 150 18.01 10.51 32.96
CA GLN A 150 16.88 9.59 32.79
C GLN A 150 17.02 8.74 31.52
N ALA A 151 17.43 9.36 30.41
CA ALA A 151 17.66 8.67 29.15
C ALA A 151 18.81 7.65 29.29
N GLU A 152 19.91 8.03 29.93
CA GLU A 152 21.06 7.15 30.19
C GLU A 152 20.66 5.94 31.02
N LYS A 153 20.00 6.17 32.17
CA LYS A 153 19.50 5.09 33.04
C LYS A 153 18.58 4.14 32.29
N CYS A 154 17.68 4.67 31.46
CA CYS A 154 16.78 3.86 30.65
C CYS A 154 17.53 2.98 29.64
N ILE A 155 18.52 3.51 28.92
CA ILE A 155 19.31 2.73 27.96
C ILE A 155 20.16 1.67 28.66
N GLN A 156 20.79 2.01 29.79
CA GLN A 156 21.56 1.07 30.61
C GLN A 156 20.67 -0.06 31.16
N GLU A 157 19.44 0.26 31.58
CA GLU A 157 18.46 -0.73 32.03
C GLU A 157 18.07 -1.70 30.89
N ILE A 158 17.80 -1.18 29.68
CA ILE A 158 17.53 -2.02 28.51
C ILE A 158 18.74 -2.91 28.22
N TYR A 159 19.94 -2.34 28.19
CA TYR A 159 21.18 -3.09 27.98
C TYR A 159 21.33 -4.24 28.98
N TYR A 160 21.23 -3.94 30.28
CA TYR A 160 21.36 -4.92 31.35
C TYR A 160 20.32 -6.04 31.22
N ARG A 161 19.05 -5.69 30.97
CA ARG A 161 17.98 -6.69 30.79
C ARG A 161 18.24 -7.61 29.60
N ARG A 162 18.87 -7.13 28.53
CA ARG A 162 19.17 -7.95 27.34
C ARG A 162 20.43 -8.81 27.52
N THR A 163 21.38 -8.38 28.33
CA THR A 163 22.64 -9.11 28.57
C THR A 163 22.55 -10.09 29.75
N ALA A 164 21.86 -9.73 30.83
CA ALA A 164 21.62 -10.59 31.99
C ALA A 164 20.53 -11.65 31.77
N PHE A 165 19.85 -11.61 30.61
CA PHE A 165 18.85 -12.60 30.24
C PHE A 165 19.48 -13.97 29.98
N ASN A 166 19.40 -14.84 31.00
CA ASN A 166 20.08 -16.15 31.08
C ASN A 166 19.17 -17.35 30.78
N GLU A 167 17.89 -17.15 30.48
CA GLU A 167 17.02 -18.26 30.04
C GLU A 167 17.47 -18.74 28.65
N ASN A 168 18.36 -19.74 28.64
CA ASN A 168 19.09 -20.18 27.46
C ASN A 168 18.16 -20.57 26.29
N ASP A 169 17.01 -21.20 26.56
CA ASP A 169 16.11 -21.64 25.49
C ASP A 169 15.32 -20.48 24.88
N MET A 170 14.83 -19.55 25.71
CA MET A 170 14.16 -18.35 25.22
C MET A 170 15.14 -17.42 24.50
N ARG A 171 16.37 -17.28 25.02
CA ARG A 171 17.45 -16.51 24.38
C ARG A 171 17.83 -17.12 23.03
N LYS A 172 17.99 -18.44 22.95
CA LYS A 172 18.25 -19.15 21.68
C LYS A 172 17.12 -18.94 20.68
N SER A 173 15.87 -19.06 21.10
CA SER A 173 14.69 -18.83 20.26
C SER A 173 14.68 -17.41 19.68
N ILE A 174 14.83 -16.40 20.55
CA ILE A 174 14.95 -14.99 20.18
C ILE A 174 16.10 -14.77 19.20
N CYS A 175 17.28 -15.30 19.49
CA CYS A 175 18.45 -15.19 18.63
C CYS A 175 18.22 -15.87 17.27
N GLY A 176 17.48 -16.98 17.24
CA GLY A 176 17.04 -17.62 16.00
C GLY A 176 16.15 -16.70 15.16
N SER A 177 15.13 -16.09 15.78
CA SER A 177 14.25 -15.12 15.12
C SER A 177 15.01 -13.90 14.59
N LEU A 178 15.96 -13.36 15.37
CA LEU A 178 16.79 -12.22 14.97
C LEU A 178 17.70 -12.54 13.80
N LYS A 179 18.31 -13.74 13.78
CA LYS A 179 19.13 -14.18 12.65
C LYS A 179 18.29 -14.32 11.38
N HIS A 180 17.09 -14.88 11.49
CA HIS A 180 16.17 -15.02 10.36
C HIS A 180 15.67 -13.66 9.86
N LEU A 181 15.36 -12.74 10.77
CA LEU A 181 15.03 -11.36 10.43
C LEU A 181 16.20 -10.71 9.69
N GLY A 182 17.41 -10.79 10.26
CA GLY A 182 18.64 -10.34 9.64
C GLY A 182 18.77 -10.85 8.20
N SER A 183 18.67 -12.16 7.96
CA SER A 183 18.82 -12.75 6.63
C SER A 183 17.75 -12.31 5.62
N ASN A 184 16.51 -12.05 6.05
CA ASN A 184 15.41 -11.66 5.18
C ASN A 184 15.36 -10.15 4.89
N LEU A 185 16.03 -9.32 5.70
CA LEU A 185 16.13 -7.88 5.47
C LEU A 185 17.02 -7.49 4.26
N TYR A 186 17.75 -8.45 3.68
CA TYR A 186 18.72 -8.22 2.60
C TYR A 186 18.15 -8.34 1.18
N THR A 187 16.84 -8.51 0.99
CA THR A 187 16.26 -8.71 -0.35
C THR A 187 16.34 -7.47 -1.25
N SER A 188 16.34 -6.27 -0.67
CA SER A 188 16.62 -5.01 -1.39
C SER A 188 17.53 -4.09 -0.57
N PRO A 189 18.69 -3.66 -1.13
CA PRO A 189 19.66 -2.85 -0.39
C PRO A 189 19.11 -1.47 0.00
N VAL A 190 18.08 -0.98 -0.69
CA VAL A 190 17.49 0.35 -0.47
C VAL A 190 16.21 0.32 0.36
N HIS A 191 15.76 -0.86 0.80
CA HIS A 191 14.50 -1.01 1.54
C HIS A 191 14.48 -0.19 2.84
N PHE A 192 15.62 -0.07 3.51
CA PHE A 192 15.74 0.72 4.74
C PHE A 192 15.34 2.18 4.55
N LEU A 193 15.63 2.75 3.38
CA LEU A 193 15.32 4.15 3.09
C LEU A 193 13.81 4.40 3.13
N HIS A 194 13.05 3.49 2.52
CA HIS A 194 11.61 3.57 2.46
C HIS A 194 10.97 3.40 3.85
N GLU A 195 11.47 2.47 4.67
CA GLU A 195 11.04 2.31 6.06
C GLU A 195 11.33 3.57 6.89
N LEU A 196 12.46 4.24 6.66
CA LEU A 196 12.80 5.49 7.34
C LEU A 196 11.94 6.67 6.89
N ILE A 197 11.56 6.73 5.60
CA ILE A 197 10.60 7.72 5.10
C ILE A 197 9.22 7.50 5.75
N GLN A 198 8.77 6.25 5.89
CA GLN A 198 7.53 5.92 6.60
C GLN A 198 7.60 6.31 8.08
N ASN A 199 8.72 6.05 8.76
CA ASN A 199 8.93 6.51 10.13
C ASN A 199 8.80 8.03 10.24
N ALA A 200 9.36 8.78 9.28
CA ALA A 200 9.20 10.23 9.23
C ALA A 200 7.73 10.65 9.00
N GLU A 201 6.97 9.95 8.16
CA GLU A 201 5.52 10.21 8.00
C GLU A 201 4.72 9.93 9.30
N ASP A 202 5.10 8.92 10.06
CA ASP A 202 4.44 8.56 11.31
C ASP A 202 4.76 9.50 12.47
N ASN A 203 5.85 10.26 12.37
CA ASN A 203 6.30 11.17 13.42
C ASN A 203 5.32 12.32 13.71
N SER A 204 5.59 13.01 14.82
CA SER A 204 4.85 14.19 15.24
C SER A 204 5.69 15.43 15.02
N TYR A 205 5.10 16.43 14.39
CA TYR A 205 5.75 17.70 14.07
C TYR A 205 5.00 18.85 14.71
N ASP A 206 5.69 19.96 14.94
CA ASP A 206 5.03 21.20 15.33
C ASP A 206 4.30 21.83 14.14
N THR A 207 3.24 22.57 14.45
CA THR A 207 2.36 23.17 13.42
C THR A 207 3.00 24.33 12.67
N SER A 208 4.08 24.91 13.21
CA SER A 208 4.78 26.06 12.65
C SER A 208 5.93 25.70 11.71
N ILE A 209 6.28 24.42 11.61
CA ILE A 209 7.41 23.95 10.78
C ILE A 209 6.91 23.18 9.56
N ILE A 210 7.75 23.10 8.53
CA ILE A 210 7.53 22.20 7.39
C ILE A 210 8.18 20.85 7.73
N PRO A 211 7.40 19.76 7.90
CA PRO A 211 7.94 18.44 8.17
C PRO A 211 8.91 17.99 7.07
N CYS A 212 10.16 17.74 7.46
CA CYS A 212 11.29 17.51 6.57
C CYS A 212 12.13 16.32 7.03
N LEU A 213 12.43 15.41 6.11
CA LEU A 213 13.46 14.40 6.27
C LEU A 213 14.65 14.76 5.38
N ARG A 214 15.79 15.02 6.02
CA ARG A 214 17.05 15.31 5.36
C ARG A 214 17.93 14.06 5.36
N ILE A 215 18.53 13.75 4.20
CA ILE A 215 19.35 12.56 3.94
C ILE A 215 20.68 13.05 3.39
N GLU A 216 21.73 12.94 4.19
CA GLU A 216 23.08 13.29 3.81
C GLU A 216 23.89 12.04 3.51
N LEU A 217 24.55 12.01 2.37
CA LEU A 217 25.28 10.86 1.85
C LEU A 217 26.74 11.26 1.64
N ASN A 218 27.64 10.48 2.22
CA ASN A 218 29.09 10.54 2.00
C ASN A 218 29.59 9.17 1.53
N HIS A 219 30.84 9.06 1.10
CA HIS A 219 31.49 7.80 0.76
C HIS A 219 31.56 6.80 1.91
N SER A 220 31.44 7.24 3.16
CA SER A 220 31.58 6.37 4.35
C SER A 220 30.32 6.20 5.18
N TYR A 221 29.30 7.04 5.00
CA TYR A 221 28.11 7.04 5.86
C TYR A 221 26.87 7.60 5.16
N ILE A 222 25.72 7.32 5.79
CA ILE A 222 24.44 7.97 5.55
C ILE A 222 23.99 8.62 6.86
N LEU A 223 23.63 9.89 6.85
CA LEU A 223 23.05 10.59 8.00
C LEU A 223 21.63 11.03 7.66
N LEU A 224 20.66 10.54 8.40
CA LEU A 224 19.27 10.99 8.30
C LEU A 224 18.97 11.94 9.46
N SER A 225 18.32 13.05 9.16
CA SER A 225 17.93 14.06 10.14
C SER A 225 16.47 14.45 9.91
N ASN A 226 15.62 14.25 10.91
CA ASN A 226 14.20 14.56 10.84
C ASN A 226 13.83 15.61 11.88
N ASN A 227 13.17 16.68 11.44
CA ASN A 227 12.79 17.82 12.29
C ASN A 227 11.50 17.56 13.10
N GLU A 228 11.29 16.32 13.52
CA GLU A 228 10.18 15.93 14.37
C GLU A 228 10.40 16.34 15.84
N ARG A 229 9.39 16.13 16.69
CA ARG A 229 9.44 16.50 18.11
C ARG A 229 10.44 15.70 18.94
N GLY A 230 10.88 14.55 18.46
CA GLY A 230 11.86 13.68 19.10
C GLY A 230 11.25 12.39 19.63
N LEU A 231 12.14 11.47 20.02
CA LEU A 231 11.74 10.16 20.52
C LEU A 231 11.18 10.22 21.93
N ARG A 232 10.07 9.52 22.15
CA ARG A 232 9.57 9.21 23.50
C ARG A 232 10.18 7.89 24.00
N ALA A 233 10.12 7.65 25.30
CA ALA A 233 10.61 6.40 25.90
C ALA A 233 9.97 5.14 25.27
N ARG A 234 8.69 5.21 24.89
CA ARG A 234 7.99 4.12 24.18
C ARG A 234 8.56 3.85 22.78
N ASP A 235 9.05 4.88 22.09
CA ASP A 235 9.60 4.74 20.74
C ASP A 235 11.00 4.13 20.82
N VAL A 236 11.81 4.52 21.82
CA VAL A 236 13.10 3.87 22.14
C VAL A 236 12.91 2.40 22.48
N LEU A 237 11.91 2.07 23.31
CA LEU A 237 11.56 0.68 23.60
C LEU A 237 11.17 -0.11 22.36
N ALA A 238 10.34 0.48 21.49
CA ALA A 238 9.94 -0.18 20.25
C ALA A 238 11.14 -0.44 19.34
N ILE A 239 12.05 0.54 19.24
CA ILE A 239 13.34 0.39 18.54
C ILE A 239 14.18 -0.73 19.18
N CYS A 240 14.19 -0.89 20.51
CA CYS A 240 14.97 -1.92 21.23
C CYS A 240 14.18 -3.23 21.49
N SER A 241 13.10 -3.45 20.76
CA SER A 241 12.27 -4.65 20.87
C SER A 241 12.42 -5.54 19.64
N LEU A 242 12.23 -6.84 19.86
CA LEU A 242 11.76 -7.75 18.81
C LEU A 242 10.29 -7.45 18.69
N ALA A 243 9.78 -7.24 17.49
CA ALA A 243 8.38 -6.90 17.31
C ALA A 243 7.45 -7.85 18.08
N VAL A 244 7.02 -7.42 19.26
CA VAL A 244 5.87 -7.98 19.95
C VAL A 244 4.72 -7.29 19.26
N SER A 245 4.12 -7.97 18.28
CA SER A 245 2.88 -7.52 17.63
C SER A 245 1.83 -7.26 18.70
N THR A 246 1.80 -6.02 19.18
CA THR A 246 0.79 -5.47 20.08
C THR A 246 0.60 -4.01 19.69
N LYS A 247 0.04 -3.80 18.51
CA LYS A 247 -0.66 -2.55 18.22
C LYS A 247 -2.14 -2.85 18.07
N THR A 248 -2.88 -2.44 19.11
CA THR A 248 -4.22 -1.86 18.95
C THR A 248 -4.13 -0.73 17.93
N ILE A 249 -4.77 -0.93 16.79
CA ILE A 249 -4.84 -0.01 15.64
C ILE A 249 -5.95 1.00 15.95
N GLU A 250 -5.67 2.05 16.72
CA GLU A 250 -6.66 3.12 16.91
C GLU A 250 -6.46 4.33 16.00
N GLN A 251 -5.32 4.47 15.31
CA GLN A 251 -5.12 5.54 14.35
C GLN A 251 -4.23 5.02 13.23
N GLY A 252 -4.70 5.08 11.98
CA GLY A 252 -4.12 4.50 10.75
C GLY A 252 -2.64 4.80 10.50
N HIS A 253 -1.78 4.18 11.29
CA HIS A 253 -0.33 4.12 11.19
C HIS A 253 0.05 2.86 10.44
N ILE A 254 0.47 3.02 9.19
CA ILE A 254 1.01 1.94 8.38
C ILE A 254 2.46 1.75 8.82
N GLY A 255 2.68 0.87 9.80
CA GLY A 255 4.02 0.50 10.26
C GLY A 255 4.02 -0.36 11.52
N GLU A 256 4.55 -1.58 11.43
CA GLU A 256 4.94 -2.39 12.58
C GLU A 256 6.16 -1.73 13.25
N LYS A 257 5.92 -0.86 14.25
CA LYS A 257 7.00 -0.20 14.98
C LYS A 257 7.91 -1.27 15.57
N GLY A 258 9.17 -1.29 15.14
CA GLY A 258 10.21 -2.20 15.63
C GLY A 258 10.80 -3.14 14.58
N VAL A 259 10.02 -3.64 13.60
CA VAL A 259 10.55 -4.45 12.48
C VAL A 259 11.22 -3.55 11.44
N GLY A 260 10.53 -2.50 11.02
CA GLY A 260 10.99 -1.58 9.97
C GLY A 260 12.34 -0.94 10.29
N PHE A 261 12.59 -0.57 11.55
CA PHE A 261 13.89 -0.01 11.96
C PHE A 261 15.04 -1.00 11.75
N LYS A 262 14.83 -2.32 11.88
CA LYS A 262 15.94 -3.29 11.74
C LYS A 262 16.51 -3.34 10.33
N SER A 263 15.78 -2.87 9.33
CA SER A 263 16.30 -2.72 7.95
C SER A 263 17.56 -1.86 7.86
N VAL A 264 17.81 -0.95 8.81
CA VAL A 264 19.03 -0.12 8.85
C VAL A 264 20.30 -0.97 8.99
N PHE A 265 20.17 -2.17 9.57
CA PHE A 265 21.26 -3.13 9.64
C PHE A 265 21.61 -3.76 8.28
N GLY A 266 20.85 -3.47 7.22
CA GLY A 266 21.27 -3.72 5.84
C GLY A 266 22.38 -2.77 5.40
N ALA A 267 22.30 -1.51 5.82
CA ALA A 267 23.23 -0.44 5.42
C ALA A 267 24.43 -0.28 6.38
N SER A 268 24.22 -0.56 7.68
CA SER A 268 25.21 -0.30 8.73
C SER A 268 25.30 -1.43 9.75
N ASN A 269 26.50 -1.62 10.30
CA ASN A 269 26.72 -2.49 11.46
C ASN A 269 26.65 -1.72 12.78
N GLU A 270 26.74 -0.38 12.74
CA GLU A 270 26.84 0.48 13.92
C GLU A 270 25.89 1.69 13.83
N PRO A 271 24.57 1.48 13.65
CA PRO A 271 23.64 2.59 13.58
C PRO A 271 23.62 3.34 14.92
N MET A 272 23.83 4.66 14.87
CA MET A 272 23.80 5.55 16.02
C MET A 272 22.57 6.46 15.93
N LEU A 273 21.87 6.64 17.05
CA LEU A 273 20.68 7.46 17.15
C LEU A 273 20.90 8.58 18.19
N VAL A 274 20.58 9.80 17.79
CA VAL A 274 20.58 10.98 18.65
C VAL A 274 19.24 11.70 18.52
N SER A 275 18.51 11.88 19.61
CA SER A 275 17.25 12.61 19.65
C SER A 275 17.05 13.24 21.03
N HIS A 276 17.23 14.56 21.14
CA HIS A 276 17.23 15.28 22.42
C HIS A 276 18.20 14.62 23.43
N ALA A 277 17.69 14.14 24.57
CA ALA A 277 18.46 13.46 25.59
C ALA A 277 18.90 12.04 25.20
N TRP A 278 18.23 11.40 24.23
CA TRP A 278 18.55 10.04 23.80
C TRP A 278 19.81 10.02 22.94
N LYS A 279 20.86 9.35 23.40
CA LYS A 279 22.09 9.12 22.65
C LYS A 279 22.54 7.67 22.83
N PHE A 280 22.36 6.86 21.80
CA PHE A 280 22.75 5.45 21.86
C PHE A 280 23.07 4.91 20.48
N HIS A 281 23.78 3.78 20.43
CA HIS A 281 24.04 3.07 19.19
C HIS A 281 23.82 1.58 19.34
N PHE A 282 23.83 0.87 18.22
CA PHE A 282 23.93 -0.57 18.18
C PHE A 282 25.29 -0.98 17.61
N HIS A 283 25.71 -2.22 17.85
CA HIS A 283 26.93 -2.77 17.28
C HIS A 283 26.70 -4.23 16.88
N VAL A 284 26.71 -4.52 15.59
CA VAL A 284 26.40 -5.82 15.01
C VAL A 284 27.53 -6.28 14.07
N PRO A 285 28.04 -7.52 14.19
CA PRO A 285 27.68 -8.51 15.18
C PRO A 285 28.31 -8.18 16.55
N GLY A 286 27.50 -8.16 17.60
CA GLY A 286 28.00 -8.16 18.97
C GLY A 286 28.28 -9.58 19.47
N LEU A 287 28.12 -9.81 20.78
CA LEU A 287 28.28 -11.14 21.40
C LEU A 287 27.38 -12.20 20.74
N ASP A 288 26.14 -11.83 20.46
CA ASP A 288 25.17 -12.67 19.76
C ASP A 288 24.12 -11.80 19.03
N ALA A 289 23.09 -12.46 18.50
CA ALA A 289 22.05 -11.80 17.73
C ALA A 289 21.21 -10.79 18.55
N MET A 290 21.29 -10.79 19.89
CA MET A 290 20.63 -9.76 20.71
C MET A 290 21.15 -8.35 20.41
N SER A 291 22.37 -8.23 19.87
CA SER A 291 22.96 -6.95 19.44
C SER A 291 22.05 -6.12 18.51
N TYR A 292 21.15 -6.75 17.76
CA TYR A 292 20.16 -6.05 16.93
C TYR A 292 19.12 -5.25 17.74
N ILE A 293 18.94 -5.54 19.03
CA ILE A 293 17.95 -4.91 19.93
C ILE A 293 18.56 -4.40 21.24
N THR A 294 19.87 -4.53 21.41
CA THR A 294 20.59 -4.12 22.62
C THR A 294 21.29 -2.79 22.36
N PRO A 295 20.74 -1.66 22.84
CA PRO A 295 21.37 -0.36 22.68
C PRO A 295 22.57 -0.22 23.61
N LEU A 296 23.54 0.60 23.20
CA LEU A 296 24.70 1.02 23.97
C LEU A 296 24.65 2.53 24.13
N TRP A 297 24.70 3.03 25.35
CA TRP A 297 24.72 4.47 25.63
C TRP A 297 26.01 5.11 25.10
N ILE A 298 25.91 6.34 24.59
CA ILE A 298 27.06 7.13 24.13
C ILE A 298 27.03 8.55 24.69
N THR A 299 28.21 9.13 24.79
CA THR A 299 28.41 10.54 25.15
C THR A 299 28.81 11.37 23.92
N ASP A 300 28.86 12.68 24.07
CA ASP A 300 29.29 13.58 22.99
C ASP A 300 30.74 13.33 22.53
N LYS A 301 31.57 12.69 23.37
CA LYS A 301 32.95 12.32 23.02
C LYS A 301 33.02 11.15 22.04
N ASP A 302 31.99 10.32 22.02
CA ASP A 302 31.92 9.13 21.18
C ASP A 302 31.34 9.44 19.78
N LEU A 303 30.76 10.64 19.61
CA LEU A 303 30.23 11.07 18.32
C LEU A 303 31.36 11.33 17.30
N PRO A 304 31.29 10.75 16.09
CA PRO A 304 32.27 11.03 15.05
C PRO A 304 32.36 12.52 14.75
N GLN A 305 33.59 13.04 14.69
CA GLN A 305 33.82 14.47 14.49
C GLN A 305 33.17 15.00 13.20
N CYS A 306 33.11 14.15 12.15
CA CYS A 306 32.50 14.47 10.86
C CYS A 306 31.00 14.80 10.91
N ILE A 307 30.27 14.32 11.92
CA ILE A 307 28.82 14.55 12.09
C ILE A 307 28.49 15.39 13.34
N SER A 308 29.44 15.53 14.27
CA SER A 308 29.25 16.28 15.52
C SER A 308 28.74 17.71 15.29
N LYS A 309 29.22 18.37 14.23
CA LYS A 309 28.80 19.73 13.84
C LYS A 309 27.36 19.76 13.34
N GLN A 310 26.95 18.77 12.55
CA GLN A 310 25.61 18.67 11.99
C GLN A 310 24.59 18.39 13.10
N ILE A 311 24.90 17.44 13.98
CA ILE A 311 24.06 17.11 15.13
C ILE A 311 23.94 18.30 16.09
N SER A 312 25.01 19.06 16.33
CA SER A 312 24.94 20.26 17.17
C SER A 312 24.19 21.42 16.50
N THR A 313 24.31 21.58 15.17
CA THR A 313 23.57 22.61 14.40
C THR A 313 22.07 22.35 14.43
N TYR A 314 21.67 21.08 14.36
CA TYR A 314 20.27 20.65 14.33
C TYR A 314 19.88 19.91 15.61
N SER A 315 20.31 20.38 16.77
CA SER A 315 20.21 19.65 18.06
C SER A 315 18.80 19.21 18.49
N GLN A 316 17.75 19.81 17.92
CA GLN A 316 16.35 19.45 18.19
C GLN A 316 15.83 18.33 17.28
N TYR A 317 16.59 17.93 16.26
CA TYR A 317 16.17 16.93 15.29
C TYR A 317 16.45 15.53 15.84
N THR A 318 15.75 14.55 15.30
CA THR A 318 16.12 13.14 15.44
C THR A 318 17.10 12.78 14.34
N HIS A 319 18.31 12.38 14.74
CA HIS A 319 19.40 11.97 13.87
C HIS A 319 19.61 10.46 13.92
N LEU A 320 19.76 9.85 12.74
CA LEU A 320 20.18 8.47 12.57
C LEU A 320 21.43 8.45 11.70
N TYR A 321 22.56 8.15 12.31
CA TYR A 321 23.85 8.01 11.63
C TYR A 321 24.12 6.54 11.33
N LEU A 322 24.42 6.26 10.07
CA LEU A 322 24.63 4.93 9.52
C LEU A 322 26.03 4.87 8.88
N PRO A 323 27.09 4.49 9.62
CA PRO A 323 28.37 4.19 9.01
C PRO A 323 28.22 2.96 8.10
N LEU A 324 28.66 3.06 6.85
CA LEU A 324 28.43 2.01 5.86
C LEU A 324 29.21 0.74 6.23
N LYS A 325 28.62 -0.42 5.92
CA LYS A 325 29.35 -1.71 6.01
C LYS A 325 30.48 -1.81 4.97
N PHE A 326 30.34 -1.07 3.88
CA PHE A 326 31.29 -1.05 2.79
C PHE A 326 32.46 -0.14 3.14
N GLN A 327 33.66 -0.52 2.72
CA GLN A 327 34.81 0.36 2.78
C GLN A 327 34.56 1.59 1.89
N ALA A 328 34.96 2.76 2.35
CA ALA A 328 34.79 4.00 1.60
C ALA A 328 35.48 3.91 0.22
N HIS A 329 34.88 4.56 -0.77
CA HIS A 329 35.38 4.65 -2.14
C HIS A 329 35.49 3.32 -2.93
N THR A 330 34.96 2.20 -2.43
CA THR A 330 34.87 0.98 -3.25
C THR A 330 33.72 1.06 -4.26
N PRO A 331 33.78 0.32 -5.39
CA PRO A 331 32.70 0.28 -6.37
C PRO A 331 31.35 -0.15 -5.78
N GLU A 332 31.37 -1.07 -4.80
CA GLU A 332 30.17 -1.54 -4.10
C GLU A 332 29.52 -0.43 -3.28
N ALA A 333 30.33 0.34 -2.54
CA ALA A 333 29.83 1.49 -1.75
C ALA A 333 29.22 2.56 -2.66
N ILE A 334 29.88 2.88 -3.77
CA ILE A 334 29.41 3.88 -4.74
C ILE A 334 28.09 3.41 -5.36
N SER A 335 28.04 2.17 -5.84
CA SER A 335 26.83 1.57 -6.42
C SER A 335 25.67 1.55 -5.43
N PHE A 336 25.92 1.16 -4.18
CA PHE A 336 24.91 1.16 -3.12
C PHE A 336 24.32 2.55 -2.89
N LEU A 337 25.16 3.57 -2.72
CA LEU A 337 24.72 4.94 -2.48
C LEU A 337 23.98 5.54 -3.69
N ASP A 338 24.40 5.19 -4.91
CA ASP A 338 23.70 5.62 -6.12
C ASP A 338 22.31 4.97 -6.24
N GLN A 339 22.16 3.72 -5.80
CA GLN A 339 20.85 3.07 -5.67
C GLN A 339 19.99 3.77 -4.62
N VAL A 340 20.55 4.16 -3.46
CA VAL A 340 19.83 4.91 -2.41
C VAL A 340 19.26 6.22 -2.97
N ILE A 341 20.02 6.98 -3.75
CA ILE A 341 19.54 8.23 -4.37
C ILE A 341 18.44 7.94 -5.40
N LYS A 342 18.62 6.93 -6.25
CA LYS A 342 17.64 6.55 -7.27
C LYS A 342 16.33 6.02 -6.69
N ALA A 343 16.37 5.43 -5.50
CA ALA A 343 15.21 4.87 -4.82
C ALA A 343 14.25 5.94 -4.25
N VAL A 344 14.68 7.21 -4.19
CA VAL A 344 13.80 8.32 -3.78
C VAL A 344 12.96 8.77 -4.97
N ASP A 345 11.75 8.23 -5.04
CA ASP A 345 10.71 8.71 -5.96
C ASP A 345 10.16 10.07 -5.48
N PRO A 346 10.23 11.15 -6.28
CA PRO A 346 9.64 12.44 -5.89
C PRO A 346 8.15 12.37 -5.58
N CYS A 347 7.40 11.55 -6.32
CA CYS A 347 5.95 11.40 -6.19
C CYS A 347 5.55 10.75 -4.85
N ILE A 348 6.49 10.17 -4.09
CA ILE A 348 6.23 9.63 -2.76
C ILE A 348 5.53 10.65 -1.85
N LEU A 349 5.91 11.93 -1.94
CA LEU A 349 5.33 12.99 -1.12
C LEU A 349 3.86 13.26 -1.46
N LEU A 350 3.40 12.96 -2.68
CA LEU A 350 1.99 13.12 -3.04
C LEU A 350 1.10 12.26 -2.13
N ASN A 351 1.61 11.09 -1.70
CA ASN A 351 0.93 10.14 -0.82
C ASN A 351 1.09 10.45 0.67
N MET A 352 2.04 11.33 1.04
CA MET A 352 2.32 11.66 2.45
C MET A 352 1.36 12.72 3.00
N ARG A 353 0.81 12.46 4.20
CA ARG A 353 -0.12 13.38 4.88
C ARG A 353 0.65 14.38 5.73
N LYS A 354 1.67 13.95 6.47
CA LYS A 354 2.45 14.82 7.36
C LYS A 354 3.74 15.31 6.71
N LEU A 355 4.57 14.41 6.18
CA LEU A 355 5.84 14.74 5.57
C LEU A 355 5.63 15.60 4.31
N LYS A 356 6.31 16.74 4.24
CA LYS A 356 6.16 17.71 3.13
C LYS A 356 7.44 17.91 2.33
N LYS A 357 8.58 17.58 2.90
CA LYS A 357 9.88 17.88 2.31
C LYS A 357 10.86 16.72 2.48
N LEU A 358 11.59 16.43 1.41
CA LEU A 358 12.79 15.59 1.42
C LEU A 358 13.96 16.45 0.97
N GLU A 359 15.08 16.38 1.68
CA GLU A 359 16.31 17.05 1.29
C GLU A 359 17.42 16.02 1.17
N ILE A 360 17.97 15.85 -0.03
CA ILE A 360 19.04 14.89 -0.32
C ILE A 360 20.32 15.66 -0.57
N VAL A 361 21.32 15.44 0.27
CA VAL A 361 22.64 16.06 0.17
C VAL A 361 23.66 14.99 -0.20
N ASP A 362 24.09 14.96 -1.44
CA ASP A 362 25.18 14.09 -1.90
C ASP A 362 26.50 14.86 -1.83
N GLU A 363 27.23 14.68 -0.73
CA GLU A 363 28.53 15.33 -0.51
C GLU A 363 29.58 14.85 -1.52
N ARG A 364 29.43 13.62 -2.02
CA ARG A 364 30.35 13.00 -2.99
C ARG A 364 30.33 13.76 -4.31
N GLN A 365 29.14 14.20 -4.72
CA GLN A 365 28.91 14.94 -5.97
C GLN A 365 28.72 16.45 -5.75
N LYS A 366 28.78 16.93 -4.49
CA LYS A 366 28.43 18.31 -4.10
C LYS A 366 27.06 18.75 -4.63
N LYS A 367 26.09 17.83 -4.61
CA LYS A 367 24.76 18.02 -5.17
C LYS A 367 23.73 18.03 -4.05
N VAL A 368 22.87 19.04 -4.05
CA VAL A 368 21.71 19.11 -3.17
C VAL A 368 20.45 18.99 -4.03
N THR A 369 19.58 18.05 -3.66
CA THR A 369 18.27 17.86 -4.29
C THR A 369 17.20 18.07 -3.25
N ILE A 370 16.34 19.06 -3.45
CA ILE A 370 15.23 19.37 -2.55
C ILE A 370 13.94 18.93 -3.24
N ILE A 371 13.15 18.08 -2.59
CA ILE A 371 11.84 17.68 -3.04
C ILE A 371 10.82 18.23 -2.05
N GLU A 372 9.90 19.08 -2.51
CA GLU A 372 8.95 19.75 -1.61
C GLU A 372 7.54 19.72 -2.18
N LYS A 373 6.59 19.31 -1.35
CA LYS A 373 5.16 19.26 -1.63
C LYS A 373 4.50 20.54 -1.12
N LYS A 374 3.87 21.29 -2.02
CA LYS A 374 3.09 22.47 -1.69
C LYS A 374 1.68 22.35 -2.27
N ILE A 375 0.66 22.57 -1.43
CA ILE A 375 -0.73 22.63 -1.89
C ILE A 375 -0.97 24.05 -2.40
N ILE A 376 -1.29 24.19 -3.68
CA ILE A 376 -1.52 25.49 -4.33
C ILE A 376 -2.98 25.92 -4.20
N GLY A 377 -3.90 24.96 -4.19
CA GLY A 377 -5.34 25.23 -4.05
C GLY A 377 -6.19 23.97 -4.19
N PRO A 378 -7.51 24.08 -4.03
CA PRO A 378 -8.43 22.99 -4.34
C PRO A 378 -8.47 22.74 -5.86
N THR A 379 -8.90 21.54 -6.28
CA THR A 379 -9.35 21.36 -7.66
C THR A 379 -10.74 22.00 -7.85
N LYS A 380 -11.27 21.96 -9.08
CA LYS A 380 -12.65 22.43 -9.34
C LYS A 380 -13.70 21.52 -8.71
N LEU A 381 -13.31 20.31 -8.33
CA LEU A 381 -14.13 19.41 -7.55
C LEU A 381 -14.06 19.85 -6.08
N GLU A 382 -15.10 20.55 -5.64
CA GLU A 382 -15.24 20.99 -4.25
C GLU A 382 -15.26 19.80 -3.28
N LYS A 383 -14.94 20.05 -2.01
CA LYS A 383 -14.98 19.02 -0.97
C LYS A 383 -16.41 18.48 -0.82
N GLN A 384 -16.58 17.19 -1.06
CA GLN A 384 -17.85 16.48 -0.95
C GLN A 384 -17.82 15.51 0.23
N SER A 385 -18.80 15.64 1.13
CA SER A 385 -18.89 14.78 2.32
C SER A 385 -19.22 13.33 1.98
N SER A 386 -20.12 13.13 1.01
CA SER A 386 -20.52 11.81 0.51
C SER A 386 -21.07 11.93 -0.89
N VAL A 387 -20.70 11.01 -1.78
CA VAL A 387 -21.18 10.93 -3.16
C VAL A 387 -21.42 9.49 -3.54
N THR A 388 -22.45 9.26 -4.34
CA THR A 388 -22.76 7.96 -4.93
C THR A 388 -22.61 7.97 -6.45
N PHE A 389 -22.00 6.95 -7.03
CA PHE A 389 -21.87 6.74 -8.48
C PHE A 389 -21.98 5.26 -8.79
N GLU A 390 -22.99 4.84 -9.57
CA GLU A 390 -23.12 3.44 -10.05
C GLU A 390 -22.97 2.39 -8.94
N ASP A 391 -23.67 2.62 -7.82
CA ASP A 391 -23.64 1.83 -6.57
C ASP A 391 -22.37 1.98 -5.69
N PHE A 392 -21.37 2.75 -6.13
CA PHE A 392 -20.20 3.08 -5.32
C PHE A 392 -20.45 4.31 -4.46
N THR A 393 -20.08 4.25 -3.18
CA THR A 393 -20.15 5.40 -2.27
C THR A 393 -18.75 5.87 -1.90
N PHE A 394 -18.45 7.15 -2.18
CA PHE A 394 -17.21 7.83 -1.82
C PHE A 394 -17.47 8.83 -0.71
N LEU A 395 -16.74 8.70 0.39
CA LEU A 395 -16.81 9.57 1.57
C LEU A 395 -15.64 10.53 1.57
N ASN A 396 -15.85 11.74 2.11
CA ASN A 396 -14.80 12.74 2.26
C ASN A 396 -13.97 12.97 0.98
N LEU A 397 -14.61 12.98 -0.20
CA LEU A 397 -13.92 13.20 -1.46
C LEU A 397 -13.50 14.67 -1.56
N TYR A 398 -12.21 14.92 -1.75
CA TYR A 398 -11.69 16.25 -2.05
C TYR A 398 -10.52 16.16 -3.02
N GLY A 399 -10.39 17.17 -3.88
CA GLY A 399 -9.26 17.33 -4.78
C GLY A 399 -8.38 18.52 -4.38
N SER A 400 -7.08 18.40 -4.64
CA SER A 400 -6.12 19.48 -4.46
C SER A 400 -5.13 19.51 -5.62
N VAL A 401 -4.72 20.72 -5.99
CA VAL A 401 -3.62 20.96 -6.92
C VAL A 401 -2.35 21.07 -6.10
N ILE A 402 -1.38 20.21 -6.39
CA ILE A 402 -0.14 20.06 -5.64
C ILE A 402 1.03 20.40 -6.55
N GLU A 403 1.85 21.36 -6.12
CA GLU A 403 3.17 21.60 -6.66
C GLU A 403 4.15 20.63 -6.01
N LEU A 404 4.86 19.88 -6.84
CA LEU A 404 5.99 19.06 -6.43
C LEU A 404 7.25 19.70 -6.99
N HIS A 405 7.96 20.43 -6.14
CA HIS A 405 9.26 20.99 -6.49
C HIS A 405 10.32 19.90 -6.42
N LYS A 406 11.23 19.91 -7.39
CA LYS A 406 12.47 19.12 -7.39
C LYS A 406 13.61 20.04 -7.81
N SER A 407 14.41 20.46 -6.84
CA SER A 407 15.49 21.44 -7.03
C SER A 407 14.98 22.75 -7.65
N THR A 408 15.27 23.02 -8.92
CA THR A 408 14.84 24.23 -9.66
C THR A 408 13.59 24.00 -10.50
N GLU A 409 13.20 22.75 -10.70
CA GLU A 409 12.04 22.36 -11.48
C GLU A 409 10.85 22.13 -10.57
N TYR A 410 9.65 22.27 -11.11
CA TYR A 410 8.43 21.89 -10.41
C TYR A 410 7.45 21.28 -11.39
N HIS A 411 6.63 20.37 -10.86
CA HIS A 411 5.56 19.71 -11.59
C HIS A 411 4.27 19.78 -10.78
N THR A 412 3.16 19.91 -11.48
CA THR A 412 1.86 20.11 -10.88
C THR A 412 1.03 18.85 -10.99
N PHE A 413 0.38 18.45 -9.91
CA PHE A 413 -0.47 17.26 -9.87
C PHE A 413 -1.87 17.65 -9.40
N ARG A 414 -2.90 17.13 -10.08
CA ARG A 414 -4.25 17.08 -9.51
C ARG A 414 -4.36 15.79 -8.69
N VAL A 415 -4.48 15.92 -7.39
CA VAL A 415 -4.54 14.79 -6.46
C VAL A 415 -5.88 14.77 -5.77
N TYR A 416 -6.55 13.63 -5.83
CA TYR A 416 -7.85 13.39 -5.20
C TYR A 416 -7.68 12.38 -4.09
N THR A 417 -8.33 12.63 -2.97
CA THR A 417 -8.36 11.73 -1.83
C THR A 417 -9.82 11.49 -1.46
N CYS A 418 -10.18 10.23 -1.22
CA CYS A 418 -11.48 9.87 -0.66
C CYS A 418 -11.35 8.65 0.23
N ASP A 419 -12.29 8.52 1.15
CA ASP A 419 -12.47 7.34 1.97
C ASP A 419 -13.61 6.49 1.39
N ILE A 420 -13.53 5.18 1.54
CA ILE A 420 -14.60 4.24 1.18
C ILE A 420 -14.88 3.31 2.36
N ASN A 421 -16.15 2.94 2.54
CA ASN A 421 -16.53 1.94 3.55
C ASN A 421 -16.10 0.55 3.09
N VAL A 422 -15.39 -0.19 3.93
CA VAL A 422 -15.05 -1.59 3.61
C VAL A 422 -16.31 -2.44 3.71
N ALA A 423 -16.60 -3.24 2.68
CA ALA A 423 -17.82 -4.03 2.66
C ALA A 423 -17.78 -5.15 3.72
N ASN A 424 -18.92 -5.37 4.40
CA ASN A 424 -19.05 -6.33 5.51
C ASN A 424 -18.57 -7.76 5.17
N TYR A 425 -18.73 -8.22 3.93
CA TYR A 425 -18.29 -9.56 3.52
C TYR A 425 -16.75 -9.69 3.47
N ILE A 426 -16.04 -8.58 3.26
CA ILE A 426 -14.58 -8.54 3.25
C ILE A 426 -14.05 -8.51 4.69
N GLU A 427 -14.77 -7.85 5.60
CA GLU A 427 -14.43 -7.81 7.01
C GLU A 427 -14.43 -9.20 7.68
N GLN A 428 -15.24 -10.13 7.17
CA GLN A 428 -15.40 -11.47 7.74
C GLN A 428 -14.19 -12.40 7.53
N GLU A 429 -13.29 -12.09 6.60
CA GLU A 429 -12.05 -12.84 6.37
C GLU A 429 -10.89 -12.44 7.30
N GLN A 430 -11.08 -11.41 8.15
CA GLN A 430 -10.06 -10.93 9.09
C GLN A 430 -10.52 -11.03 10.56
N PRO A 431 -9.60 -11.24 11.52
CA PRO A 431 -9.93 -11.30 12.93
C PRO A 431 -10.61 -9.99 13.42
N PRO A 432 -11.60 -10.05 14.34
CA PRO A 432 -12.47 -8.91 14.68
C PRO A 432 -11.77 -7.64 15.17
N LYS A 433 -10.53 -7.75 15.68
CA LYS A 433 -9.78 -6.64 16.31
C LYS A 433 -8.93 -5.82 15.33
N THR A 434 -8.93 -6.16 14.03
CA THR A 434 -8.08 -5.52 13.01
C THR A 434 -8.87 -4.95 11.84
N ARG A 435 -10.19 -4.75 11.97
CA ARG A 435 -11.07 -4.32 10.88
C ARG A 435 -11.10 -2.80 10.74
N PRO A 436 -10.46 -2.20 9.72
CA PRO A 436 -10.75 -0.82 9.39
C PRO A 436 -12.14 -0.77 8.71
N SER A 437 -13.07 -0.01 9.29
CA SER A 437 -14.40 0.20 8.69
C SER A 437 -14.34 1.05 7.42
N THR A 438 -13.23 1.76 7.21
CA THR A 438 -12.97 2.60 6.05
C THR A 438 -11.54 2.42 5.55
N THR A 439 -11.32 2.56 4.25
CA THR A 439 -9.96 2.65 3.65
C THR A 439 -9.89 3.86 2.73
N GLN A 440 -8.69 4.39 2.53
CA GLN A 440 -8.47 5.61 1.75
C GLN A 440 -7.93 5.28 0.36
N LEU A 441 -8.48 5.96 -0.64
CA LEU A 441 -7.99 5.97 -2.01
C LEU A 441 -7.41 7.34 -2.33
N ILE A 442 -6.26 7.35 -3.00
CA ILE A 442 -5.65 8.56 -3.55
C ILE A 442 -5.38 8.33 -5.03
N ILE A 443 -5.75 9.27 -5.89
CA ILE A 443 -5.43 9.25 -7.32
C ILE A 443 -4.76 10.58 -7.69
N GLY A 444 -3.61 10.51 -8.35
CA GLY A 444 -2.82 11.67 -8.78
C GLY A 444 -2.61 11.72 -10.29
N PHE A 445 -2.87 12.87 -10.89
CA PHE A 445 -2.75 13.13 -12.32
C PHE A 445 -1.68 14.21 -12.58
N PRO A 446 -0.55 13.89 -13.24
CA PRO A 446 0.44 14.89 -13.63
C PRO A 446 -0.15 15.88 -14.65
N CYS A 447 -0.03 17.18 -14.43
CA CYS A 447 -0.62 18.19 -15.32
C CYS A 447 0.23 18.42 -16.58
N GLU A 448 1.54 18.24 -16.50
CA GLU A 448 2.48 18.42 -17.60
C GLU A 448 2.50 17.19 -18.51
N LYS A 449 2.36 17.38 -19.83
CA LYS A 449 2.20 16.29 -20.82
C LYS A 449 3.35 15.28 -20.82
N ASP A 450 4.57 15.76 -20.66
CA ASP A 450 5.79 14.96 -20.81
C ASP A 450 6.32 14.42 -19.48
N TYR A 451 5.53 14.52 -18.39
CA TYR A 451 5.93 13.97 -17.11
C TYR A 451 5.85 12.44 -17.12
N GLU A 452 6.99 11.78 -17.01
CA GLU A 452 7.10 10.32 -16.91
C GLU A 452 7.03 9.89 -15.44
N LEU A 453 6.03 9.07 -15.11
CA LEU A 453 5.90 8.46 -13.80
C LEU A 453 6.92 7.32 -13.64
N THR A 454 7.66 7.35 -12.53
CA THR A 454 8.57 6.27 -12.11
C THR A 454 7.84 5.08 -11.50
N SER A 455 6.65 5.30 -10.96
CA SER A 455 5.76 4.28 -10.40
C SER A 455 4.32 4.76 -10.46
N THR A 456 3.39 3.84 -10.64
CA THR A 456 1.96 4.14 -10.75
C THR A 456 1.18 3.62 -9.55
N VAL A 457 1.65 2.53 -8.93
CA VAL A 457 1.00 1.92 -7.77
C VAL A 457 1.77 2.23 -6.52
N TYR A 458 1.06 2.70 -5.49
CA TYR A 458 1.62 3.02 -4.20
C TYR A 458 0.84 2.38 -3.05
N LYS A 459 1.55 2.12 -1.96
CA LYS A 459 1.01 1.82 -0.62
C LYS A 459 1.85 2.58 0.41
N GLY A 460 1.63 3.89 0.49
CA GLY A 460 2.50 4.88 1.12
C GLY A 460 3.81 5.09 0.34
N LEU A 461 4.44 3.99 -0.05
CA LEU A 461 5.68 3.90 -0.84
C LEU A 461 5.39 3.42 -2.26
N PRO A 462 6.31 3.69 -3.22
CA PRO A 462 6.26 3.08 -4.55
C PRO A 462 6.21 1.54 -4.44
N VAL A 463 5.34 0.92 -5.23
CA VAL A 463 5.21 -0.55 -5.33
C VAL A 463 5.67 -1.02 -6.70
N CYS A 464 4.96 -0.60 -7.75
CA CYS A 464 5.30 -0.96 -9.12
C CYS A 464 4.82 0.09 -10.14
N ASP A 465 5.42 0.04 -11.33
CA ASP A 465 4.96 0.75 -12.53
C ASP A 465 4.16 -0.21 -13.42
N LEU A 466 2.88 0.11 -13.61
CA LEU A 466 2.00 -0.58 -14.55
C LEU A 466 1.90 0.15 -15.90
N GLY A 467 2.47 1.34 -16.04
CA GLY A 467 2.40 2.15 -17.26
C GLY A 467 1.15 3.02 -17.38
N PHE A 468 0.38 3.19 -16.31
CA PHE A 468 -0.66 4.22 -16.23
C PHE A 468 -0.06 5.63 -16.27
N ASN A 469 -0.75 6.57 -16.92
CA ASN A 469 -0.37 8.00 -16.92
C ASN A 469 -0.88 8.76 -15.69
N PHE A 470 -1.31 8.02 -14.68
CA PHE A 470 -1.75 8.52 -13.39
C PHE A 470 -1.24 7.55 -12.33
N LEU A 471 -1.06 8.06 -11.12
CA LEU A 471 -0.69 7.24 -9.97
C LEU A 471 -1.89 7.04 -9.06
N PHE A 472 -1.86 5.98 -8.28
CA PHE A 472 -2.82 5.77 -7.23
C PHE A 472 -2.18 5.11 -6.01
N ASN A 473 -2.67 5.49 -4.84
CA ASN A 473 -2.28 4.95 -3.54
C ASN A 473 -3.50 4.40 -2.81
N ALA A 474 -3.39 3.19 -2.29
CA ALA A 474 -4.41 2.55 -1.47
C ALA A 474 -3.78 1.51 -0.54
N ASP A 475 -4.55 1.00 0.42
CA ASP A 475 -4.08 0.04 1.43
C ASP A 475 -3.86 -1.40 0.93
N PHE A 476 -3.46 -1.57 -0.34
CA PHE A 476 -3.30 -2.87 -0.99
C PHE A 476 -2.54 -3.88 -0.12
N GLN A 477 -3.02 -5.11 -0.07
CA GLN A 477 -2.21 -6.24 0.38
C GLN A 477 -1.12 -6.49 -0.65
N LEU A 478 0.14 -6.53 -0.23
CA LEU A 478 1.28 -6.73 -1.13
C LEU A 478 1.76 -8.19 -1.04
N VAL A 479 2.50 -8.64 -2.06
CA VAL A 479 3.30 -9.87 -1.93
C VAL A 479 4.47 -9.66 -0.96
N THR A 480 5.08 -10.74 -0.48
CA THR A 480 6.09 -10.70 0.60
C THR A 480 7.28 -9.78 0.28
N ASN A 481 7.74 -9.73 -0.98
CA ASN A 481 8.83 -8.87 -1.41
C ASN A 481 8.41 -7.40 -1.66
N ARG A 482 7.12 -7.09 -1.53
CA ARG A 482 6.52 -5.76 -1.76
C ARG A 482 6.71 -5.17 -3.16
N GLU A 483 7.18 -5.94 -4.13
CA GLU A 483 7.39 -5.48 -5.51
C GLU A 483 6.10 -5.47 -6.33
N ASN A 484 5.03 -6.09 -5.83
CA ASN A 484 3.73 -6.14 -6.49
C ASN A 484 2.57 -6.18 -5.49
N VAL A 485 1.39 -5.87 -6.00
CA VAL A 485 0.12 -6.10 -5.28
C VAL A 485 -0.20 -7.59 -5.28
N ARG A 486 -0.71 -8.10 -4.16
CA ARG A 486 -1.21 -9.46 -4.08
C ARG A 486 -2.52 -9.57 -4.86
N GLU A 487 -2.48 -10.15 -6.04
CA GLU A 487 -3.63 -10.24 -6.94
C GLU A 487 -4.69 -11.23 -6.41
N ASN A 488 -5.92 -11.11 -6.92
CA ASN A 488 -7.04 -12.04 -6.66
C ASN A 488 -7.50 -12.18 -5.20
N VAL A 489 -6.98 -11.40 -4.26
CA VAL A 489 -7.52 -11.36 -2.88
C VAL A 489 -8.74 -10.44 -2.80
N PRO A 490 -9.80 -10.81 -2.05
CA PRO A 490 -11.06 -10.05 -2.03
C PRO A 490 -10.90 -8.55 -1.72
N PHE A 491 -10.07 -8.21 -0.73
CA PHE A 491 -9.82 -6.81 -0.35
C PHE A 491 -9.17 -5.98 -1.46
N ASN A 492 -8.17 -6.53 -2.17
CA ASN A 492 -7.53 -5.81 -3.26
C ASN A 492 -8.44 -5.71 -4.49
N THR A 493 -9.21 -6.75 -4.78
CA THR A 493 -10.20 -6.72 -5.86
C THR A 493 -11.24 -5.64 -5.59
N PHE A 494 -11.70 -5.52 -4.34
CA PHE A 494 -12.58 -4.44 -3.89
C PHE A 494 -11.95 -3.05 -4.12
N ILE A 495 -10.72 -2.82 -3.65
CA ILE A 495 -10.00 -1.55 -3.87
C ILE A 495 -9.89 -1.23 -5.36
N ARG A 496 -9.44 -2.18 -6.18
CA ARG A 496 -9.23 -2.00 -7.63
C ARG A 496 -10.54 -1.63 -8.35
N THR A 497 -11.66 -2.26 -7.98
CA THR A 497 -12.97 -1.92 -8.55
C THR A 497 -13.41 -0.50 -8.14
N HIS A 498 -13.22 -0.12 -6.87
CA HIS A 498 -13.53 1.24 -6.41
C HIS A 498 -12.64 2.30 -7.07
N LEU A 499 -11.35 2.02 -7.28
CA LEU A 499 -10.44 2.90 -8.01
C LEU A 499 -10.91 3.10 -9.46
N SER A 500 -11.42 2.05 -10.10
CA SER A 500 -11.97 2.12 -11.47
C SER A 500 -13.18 3.05 -11.55
N ALA A 501 -14.13 2.88 -10.61
CA ALA A 501 -15.32 3.73 -10.51
C ALA A 501 -14.96 5.19 -10.16
N LEU A 502 -14.07 5.39 -9.19
CA LEU A 502 -13.59 6.71 -8.78
C LEU A 502 -12.91 7.43 -9.94
N PHE A 503 -12.06 6.75 -10.70
CA PHE A 503 -11.40 7.33 -11.87
C PHE A 503 -12.41 7.91 -12.86
N VAL A 504 -13.46 7.16 -13.22
CA VAL A 504 -14.47 7.65 -14.17
C VAL A 504 -15.34 8.74 -13.56
N TYR A 505 -15.70 8.63 -12.28
CA TYR A 505 -16.39 9.70 -11.56
C TYR A 505 -15.61 11.02 -11.63
N LEU A 506 -14.29 10.97 -11.39
CA LEU A 506 -13.42 12.16 -11.44
C LEU A 506 -13.35 12.74 -12.86
N LEU A 507 -13.26 11.91 -13.90
CA LEU A 507 -13.30 12.38 -15.30
C LEU A 507 -14.61 13.10 -15.64
N LEU A 508 -15.75 12.61 -15.13
CA LEU A 508 -17.05 13.23 -15.38
C LEU A 508 -17.21 14.56 -14.65
N ASN A 509 -16.67 14.68 -13.44
CA ASN A 509 -16.98 15.81 -12.56
C ASN A 509 -15.90 16.89 -12.52
N ASP A 510 -14.63 16.57 -12.79
CA ASP A 510 -13.57 17.57 -12.91
C ASP A 510 -13.36 17.97 -14.37
N THR A 511 -13.82 19.18 -14.72
CA THR A 511 -13.74 19.71 -16.09
C THR A 511 -12.33 19.81 -16.66
N ASP A 512 -11.29 19.94 -15.82
CA ASP A 512 -9.93 20.00 -16.33
C ASP A 512 -9.39 18.61 -16.62
N LEU A 513 -9.69 17.61 -15.77
CA LEU A 513 -9.38 16.22 -16.08
C LEU A 513 -10.13 15.73 -17.33
N ARG A 514 -11.39 16.13 -17.49
CA ARG A 514 -12.22 15.75 -18.66
C ARG A 514 -11.59 16.19 -19.97
N LYS A 515 -11.02 17.40 -20.04
CA LYS A 515 -10.38 17.92 -21.27
C LYS A 515 -9.21 17.06 -21.74
N ASP A 516 -8.48 16.47 -20.78
CA ASP A 516 -7.31 15.63 -21.04
C ASP A 516 -7.64 14.14 -20.84
N PHE A 517 -8.90 13.72 -20.92
CA PHE A 517 -9.29 12.33 -20.60
C PHE A 517 -8.58 11.29 -21.48
N ASN A 518 -8.30 11.63 -22.75
CA ASN A 518 -7.55 10.80 -23.69
C ASN A 518 -6.10 10.53 -23.26
N ARG A 519 -5.53 11.39 -22.41
CA ARG A 519 -4.19 11.22 -21.88
C ARG A 519 -4.14 10.21 -20.75
N TYR A 520 -5.12 10.25 -19.86
CA TYR A 520 -5.11 9.45 -18.63
C TYR A 520 -5.82 8.11 -18.77
N CYS A 521 -6.78 8.01 -19.68
CA CYS A 521 -7.54 6.79 -19.88
C CYS A 521 -6.61 5.65 -20.36
N PRO A 522 -6.54 4.53 -19.61
CA PRO A 522 -5.55 3.48 -19.86
C PRO A 522 -5.74 2.73 -21.19
N LEU A 523 -6.89 2.91 -21.84
CA LEU A 523 -7.23 2.29 -23.11
C LEU A 523 -6.30 2.69 -24.26
N PHE A 524 -5.58 3.81 -24.12
CA PHE A 524 -4.66 4.33 -25.14
C PHE A 524 -3.24 3.81 -25.01
N ASN A 525 -2.86 3.34 -23.82
CA ASN A 525 -1.49 2.97 -23.47
C ASN A 525 -1.42 1.54 -22.89
N ILE A 526 -2.21 0.61 -23.46
CA ILE A 526 -2.15 -0.79 -23.07
C ILE A 526 -0.88 -1.41 -23.65
N ASN A 527 0.18 -1.42 -22.86
CA ASN A 527 1.29 -2.34 -23.10
C ASN A 527 0.90 -3.72 -22.54
N HIS A 528 0.36 -4.60 -23.37
CA HIS A 528 -0.12 -5.94 -22.97
C HIS A 528 0.91 -6.80 -22.22
N GLY A 529 2.21 -6.48 -22.32
CA GLY A 529 3.26 -7.15 -21.54
C GLY A 529 3.40 -6.69 -20.08
N LYS A 530 2.81 -5.54 -19.70
CA LYS A 530 2.92 -4.96 -18.35
C LYS A 530 1.78 -5.33 -17.40
N TYR A 531 0.64 -5.80 -17.92
CA TYR A 531 -0.56 -6.01 -17.11
C TYR A 531 -0.88 -7.51 -16.97
N SER A 532 -1.11 -7.96 -15.74
CA SER A 532 -1.72 -9.28 -15.48
C SER A 532 -3.19 -9.29 -15.89
N SER A 533 -3.78 -10.48 -16.02
CA SER A 533 -5.24 -10.61 -16.24
C SER A 533 -6.04 -9.90 -15.15
N TRP A 534 -5.52 -9.84 -13.92
CA TRP A 534 -6.14 -9.11 -12.83
C TRP A 534 -6.10 -7.60 -13.06
N TRP A 535 -4.99 -7.00 -13.50
CA TRP A 535 -5.00 -5.57 -13.84
C TRP A 535 -5.81 -5.24 -15.10
N LEU A 536 -5.88 -6.16 -16.07
CA LEU A 536 -6.70 -5.97 -17.27
C LEU A 536 -8.18 -5.78 -16.93
N LEU A 537 -8.75 -6.48 -15.93
CA LEU A 537 -10.17 -6.22 -15.60
C LEU A 537 -10.38 -4.82 -14.99
N MET A 538 -9.35 -4.15 -14.42
CA MET A 538 -9.47 -2.73 -14.04
C MET A 538 -9.69 -1.87 -15.29
N ILE A 539 -8.89 -2.14 -16.32
CA ILE A 539 -8.96 -1.45 -17.62
C ILE A 539 -10.31 -1.72 -18.27
N ASP A 540 -10.79 -2.97 -18.26
CA ASP A 540 -12.11 -3.33 -18.79
C ASP A 540 -13.25 -2.66 -18.01
N TYR A 541 -13.13 -2.54 -16.69
CA TYR A 541 -14.13 -1.84 -15.88
C TYR A 541 -14.17 -0.33 -16.20
N ILE A 542 -12.99 0.30 -16.31
CA ILE A 542 -12.88 1.70 -16.77
C ILE A 542 -13.46 1.84 -18.17
N LYS A 543 -13.15 0.91 -19.08
CA LYS A 543 -13.68 0.87 -20.46
C LYS A 543 -15.20 0.87 -20.49
N ASN A 544 -15.81 -0.02 -19.72
CA ASN A 544 -17.27 -0.17 -19.67
C ASN A 544 -17.95 1.11 -19.16
N PHE A 545 -17.43 1.71 -18.09
CA PHE A 545 -17.95 2.99 -17.61
C PHE A 545 -17.72 4.14 -18.60
N VAL A 546 -16.52 4.24 -19.19
CA VAL A 546 -16.24 5.27 -20.19
C VAL A 546 -17.20 5.12 -21.38
N ASN A 547 -17.45 3.90 -21.88
CA ASN A 547 -18.43 3.65 -22.93
C ASN A 547 -19.83 4.12 -22.53
N LYS A 548 -20.30 3.74 -21.34
CA LYS A 548 -21.61 4.15 -20.81
C LYS A 548 -21.76 5.67 -20.74
N TYR A 549 -20.69 6.38 -20.40
CA TYR A 549 -20.71 7.84 -20.17
C TYR A 549 -20.05 8.67 -21.27
N LEU A 550 -19.67 8.04 -22.40
CA LEU A 550 -18.94 8.70 -23.48
C LEU A 550 -19.68 9.94 -24.04
N PRO A 551 -21.02 9.97 -24.18
CA PRO A 551 -21.72 11.17 -24.66
C PRO A 551 -21.52 12.37 -23.73
N ILE A 552 -21.50 12.12 -22.42
CA ILE A 552 -21.26 13.15 -21.40
C ILE A 552 -19.80 13.61 -21.44
N LEU A 553 -18.86 12.67 -21.58
CA LEU A 553 -17.43 12.99 -21.66
C LEU A 553 -17.07 13.83 -22.89
N LEU A 554 -17.84 13.71 -23.97
CA LEU A 554 -17.64 14.44 -25.22
C LEU A 554 -18.48 15.71 -25.33
N ASP A 555 -19.18 16.11 -24.26
CA ASP A 555 -20.12 17.23 -24.23
C ASP A 555 -21.13 17.19 -25.42
N ILE A 556 -21.48 15.97 -25.86
CA ILE A 556 -22.48 15.77 -26.91
C ILE A 556 -23.83 16.10 -26.30
N PRO A 557 -24.63 17.01 -26.88
CA PRO A 557 -25.97 17.25 -26.41
C PRO A 557 -26.71 15.92 -26.40
N THR A 558 -27.07 15.42 -25.22
CA THR A 558 -28.04 14.34 -25.08
C THR A 558 -29.35 14.89 -25.58
N GLY A 559 -29.53 14.86 -26.90
CA GLY A 559 -30.75 15.29 -27.55
C GLY A 559 -31.88 14.53 -26.90
N ARG A 560 -32.79 15.26 -26.24
CA ARG A 560 -34.12 14.75 -25.92
C ARG A 560 -34.86 14.49 -27.23
N TYR A 561 -34.57 13.36 -27.82
CA TYR A 561 -35.40 12.59 -28.71
C TYR A 561 -35.09 11.19 -28.18
N TRP A 562 -35.91 10.57 -27.34
CA TRP A 562 -37.17 9.83 -27.57
C TRP A 562 -37.83 9.69 -26.18
N PHE A 563 -39.14 9.79 -25.89
CA PHE A 563 -40.37 9.35 -26.53
C PHE A 563 -41.49 10.31 -26.14
N GLU A 564 -42.14 10.98 -27.09
CA GLU A 564 -43.53 11.46 -26.95
C GLU A 564 -44.07 11.75 -28.36
N ASN A 565 -44.62 10.69 -28.95
CA ASN A 565 -45.67 10.56 -29.96
C ASN A 565 -45.41 9.38 -30.89
#